data_AF-A0AA40A6D9-F1
#
_entry.id   AF-A0AA40A6D9-F1
#
_cell.length_a   1.000
_cell.length_b   1.000
_cell.length_c   1.000
_cell.angle_alpha   90.00
_cell.angle_beta   90.00
_cell.angle_gamma   90.00
#
_symmetry.space_group_name_H-M   'P 1'
#
loop_
_entity.id
_entity.type
_entity.pdbx_description
1 polymer ?
#
loop_
_entity_poly.entity_id
_entity_poly.type
_entity_poly.pdbx_seq_one_letter_code
_entity_poly.pdbx_strand_id
1 'polypeptide(L)'
;LDYLLPKYNERGAELFKSFDALWTIFMAAAADKSTGRKYCIIDALDECDRESQNTLLQQLERSFQSQDISSNFRILVTSRPYSEIREYLEGFPNKDLASFSERQQDIDLFIKEKVADLAQRKKYTDKVKGQVSDILRDKAKGTFLWVGLLLACEELKGTASQRAVQTLQSMPKELDSLYKKLLDTVLNQDEVSHDDIRRILSCVAVCSRPLTVLELSEACRLHQDEEGAETRVQFTREHIASCRLIVIIQDDKVLLLHQSVKDYVFRALADYFPDEREAHANLVYRCVDLLTDPDQSRNSFLDYAIRNWPHHALMVQSTFEVGSRAEFFRIDSALREQWLQ
;
A
#
# COMPACT_ATOMS: atom_id res chain seq x y z
N LEU A 1 5.29 32.03 -4.10
CA LEU A 1 5.55 32.28 -5.54
C LEU A 1 6.96 32.85 -5.73
N ASP A 2 7.41 33.73 -4.84
CA ASP A 2 8.71 34.40 -4.90
C ASP A 2 9.94 33.48 -5.00
N TYR A 3 9.88 32.27 -4.41
CA TYR A 3 10.95 31.27 -4.51
C TYR A 3 10.89 30.38 -5.77
N LEU A 4 9.70 30.23 -6.35
CA LEU A 4 9.43 29.30 -7.46
C LEU A 4 9.50 30.02 -8.81
N LEU A 5 8.89 31.21 -8.92
CA LEU A 5 8.77 31.97 -10.17
C LEU A 5 10.13 32.31 -10.80
N PRO A 6 11.17 32.76 -10.06
CA PRO A 6 12.45 33.07 -10.67
C PRO A 6 13.08 31.84 -11.34
N LYS A 7 13.08 30.70 -10.63
CA LYS A 7 13.64 29.45 -11.17
C LYS A 7 12.80 28.86 -12.29
N TYR A 8 11.48 29.04 -12.24
CA TYR A 8 10.58 28.64 -13.32
C TYR A 8 10.78 29.49 -14.57
N ASN A 9 11.01 30.79 -14.44
CA ASN A 9 11.27 31.67 -15.59
C ASN A 9 12.60 31.31 -16.29
N GLU A 10 13.58 30.76 -15.57
CA GLU A 10 14.85 30.30 -16.13
C GLU A 10 14.76 28.92 -16.78
N ARG A 11 14.08 27.95 -16.13
CA ARG A 11 14.11 26.53 -16.53
C ARG A 11 12.81 26.00 -17.12
N GLY A 12 11.73 26.78 -17.07
CA GLY A 12 10.40 26.38 -17.52
C GLY A 12 9.93 25.06 -16.90
N ALA A 13 9.29 24.22 -17.72
CA ALA A 13 8.76 22.92 -17.29
C ALA A 13 9.83 21.91 -16.83
N GLU A 14 11.09 22.05 -17.29
CA GLU A 14 12.18 21.15 -16.91
C GLU A 14 12.52 21.24 -15.42
N LEU A 15 12.18 22.35 -14.75
CA LEU A 15 12.33 22.49 -13.31
C LEU A 15 11.59 21.38 -12.55
N PHE A 16 10.38 21.01 -12.99
CA PHE A 16 9.53 20.04 -12.32
C PHE A 16 9.95 18.59 -12.56
N LYS A 17 10.94 18.36 -13.43
CA LYS A 17 11.52 17.03 -13.67
C LYS A 17 12.72 16.73 -12.75
N SER A 18 13.24 17.74 -12.05
CA SER A 18 14.43 17.60 -11.18
C SER A 18 14.02 17.66 -9.71
N PHE A 19 14.07 16.50 -9.04
CA PHE A 19 13.82 16.41 -7.61
C PHE A 19 14.75 17.33 -6.81
N ASP A 20 16.04 17.36 -7.12
CA ASP A 20 17.03 18.22 -6.45
C ASP A 20 16.69 19.71 -6.56
N ALA A 21 16.23 20.16 -7.73
CA ALA A 21 15.84 21.55 -7.94
C ALA A 21 14.58 21.90 -7.14
N LEU A 22 13.59 21.00 -7.12
CA LEU A 22 12.38 21.14 -6.33
C LEU A 22 12.67 21.13 -4.82
N TRP A 23 13.50 20.21 -4.36
CA TRP A 23 13.95 20.11 -2.97
C TRP A 23 14.65 21.39 -2.52
N THR A 24 15.53 21.95 -3.36
CA THR A 24 16.20 23.22 -3.09
C THR A 24 15.20 24.38 -2.93
N ILE A 25 14.18 24.46 -3.80
CA ILE A 25 13.14 25.50 -3.69
C ILE A 25 12.31 25.30 -2.42
N PHE A 26 11.91 24.05 -2.16
CA PHE A 26 11.15 23.68 -0.97
C PHE A 26 11.89 24.09 0.30
N MET A 27 13.17 23.73 0.43
CA MET A 27 14.00 24.08 1.59
C MET A 27 14.18 25.59 1.72
N ALA A 28 14.40 26.32 0.62
CA ALA A 28 14.52 27.78 0.65
C ALA A 28 13.20 28.46 1.12
N ALA A 29 12.06 28.00 0.63
CA ALA A 29 10.76 28.51 1.05
C ALA A 29 10.45 28.13 2.51
N ALA A 30 10.80 26.92 2.93
CA ALA A 30 10.59 26.45 4.30
C ALA A 30 11.46 27.21 5.31
N ALA A 31 12.70 27.53 4.94
CA ALA A 31 13.65 28.30 5.75
C ALA A 31 13.30 29.78 5.87
N ASP A 32 12.35 30.31 5.07
CA ASP A 32 11.97 31.72 5.13
C ASP A 32 11.47 32.12 6.53
N LYS A 33 12.22 33.00 7.21
CA LYS A 33 11.89 33.44 8.57
C LYS A 33 10.58 34.25 8.62
N SER A 34 10.15 34.85 7.51
CA SER A 34 8.93 35.66 7.43
C SER A 34 7.66 34.83 7.65
N THR A 35 7.70 33.54 7.29
CA THR A 35 6.56 32.62 7.36
C THR A 35 6.51 31.84 8.69
N GLY A 36 7.30 32.24 9.69
CA GLY A 36 7.27 31.64 11.04
C GLY A 36 7.89 30.25 11.11
N ARG A 37 7.54 29.48 12.15
CA ARG A 37 8.02 28.11 12.37
C ARG A 37 7.08 27.09 11.68
N LYS A 38 7.65 26.13 10.96
CA LYS A 38 6.90 25.08 10.25
C LYS A 38 7.42 23.70 10.61
N TYR A 39 6.52 22.73 10.45
CA TYR A 39 6.78 21.31 10.66
C TYR A 39 6.32 20.56 9.41
N CYS A 40 7.16 19.67 8.91
CA CYS A 40 6.82 18.72 7.87
C CYS A 40 6.81 17.31 8.48
N ILE A 41 5.78 16.53 8.18
CA ILE A 41 5.67 15.15 8.63
C ILE A 41 5.72 14.28 7.38
N ILE A 42 6.71 13.40 7.33
CA ILE A 42 6.83 12.35 6.32
C ILE A 42 6.35 11.07 7.01
N ASP A 43 5.19 10.60 6.59
CA ASP A 43 4.58 9.40 7.16
C ASP A 43 5.01 8.15 6.38
N ALA A 44 5.33 7.08 7.11
CA ALA A 44 5.66 5.75 6.61
C ALA A 44 6.70 5.76 5.46
N LEU A 45 7.89 6.30 5.70
CA LEU A 45 8.96 6.38 4.69
C LEU A 45 9.33 5.02 4.08
N ASP A 46 9.14 3.93 4.84
CA ASP A 46 9.38 2.57 4.37
C ASP A 46 8.39 2.08 3.29
N GLU A 47 7.26 2.78 3.10
CA GLU A 47 6.27 2.45 2.07
C GLU A 47 6.57 3.12 0.71
N CYS A 48 7.59 3.99 0.65
CA CYS A 48 8.07 4.56 -0.60
C CYS A 48 8.74 3.51 -1.48
N ASP A 49 8.63 3.66 -2.80
CA ASP A 49 9.45 2.87 -3.71
C ASP A 49 10.94 3.11 -3.44
N ARG A 50 11.76 2.11 -3.74
CA ARG A 50 13.18 2.09 -3.36
C ARG A 50 13.99 3.25 -3.95
N GLU A 51 13.65 3.71 -5.15
CA GLU A 51 14.40 4.79 -5.82
C GLU A 51 14.07 6.15 -5.19
N SER A 52 12.78 6.44 -5.03
CA SER A 52 12.31 7.66 -4.36
C SER A 52 12.78 7.72 -2.90
N GLN A 53 12.71 6.60 -2.17
CA GLN A 53 13.16 6.50 -0.80
C GLN A 53 14.64 6.85 -0.67
N ASN A 54 15.51 6.23 -1.49
CA ASN A 54 16.94 6.51 -1.47
C ASN A 54 17.23 7.98 -1.81
N THR A 55 16.55 8.53 -2.83
CA THR A 55 16.72 9.92 -3.23
C THR A 55 16.35 10.88 -2.10
N LEU A 56 15.22 10.62 -1.42
CA LEU A 56 14.76 11.43 -0.29
C LEU A 56 15.69 11.31 0.92
N LEU A 57 16.14 10.09 1.27
CA LEU A 57 17.08 9.86 2.36
C LEU A 57 18.39 10.62 2.17
N GLN A 58 18.97 10.55 0.96
CA GLN A 58 20.19 11.30 0.63
C GLN A 58 19.98 12.82 0.72
N GLN A 59 18.81 13.32 0.32
CA GLN A 59 18.51 14.75 0.44
C GLN A 59 18.29 15.19 1.89
N LEU A 60 17.60 14.38 2.70
CA LEU A 60 17.44 14.62 4.14
C LEU A 60 18.80 14.65 4.84
N GLU A 61 19.65 13.67 4.56
CA GLU A 61 20.99 13.60 5.10
C GLU A 61 21.80 14.85 4.75
N ARG A 62 21.93 15.18 3.46
CA ARG A 62 22.69 16.36 2.98
C ARG A 62 22.15 17.68 3.54
N SER A 63 20.83 17.83 3.61
CA SER A 63 20.19 19.07 4.03
C SER A 63 20.30 19.30 5.53
N PHE A 64 20.27 18.21 6.33
CA PHE A 64 20.19 18.30 7.78
C PHE A 64 21.47 17.89 8.53
N GLN A 65 22.52 17.44 7.84
CA GLN A 65 23.85 17.23 8.46
C GLN A 65 24.65 18.52 8.67
N SER A 66 24.39 19.58 7.90
CA SER A 66 25.09 20.86 8.06
C SER A 66 24.60 21.61 9.30
N GLN A 67 25.50 22.05 10.20
CA GLN A 67 25.14 22.71 11.47
C GLN A 67 24.41 24.07 11.32
N ASP A 68 24.21 24.55 10.08
CA ASP A 68 23.58 25.83 9.75
C ASP A 68 22.07 25.76 9.46
N ILE A 69 21.39 24.67 9.83
CA ILE A 69 19.95 24.55 9.53
C ILE A 69 19.16 25.58 10.32
N SER A 70 18.51 26.45 9.56
CA SER A 70 17.58 27.48 9.99
C SER A 70 16.60 27.00 11.06
N SER A 71 16.60 27.66 12.21
CA SER A 71 15.81 27.37 13.42
C SER A 71 14.27 27.26 13.27
N ASN A 72 13.71 27.55 12.11
CA ASN A 72 12.27 27.68 11.87
C ASN A 72 11.65 26.53 11.06
N PHE A 73 12.41 25.54 10.59
CA PHE A 73 11.85 24.38 9.90
C PHE A 73 12.29 23.06 10.56
N ARG A 74 11.34 22.13 10.72
CA ARG A 74 11.58 20.82 11.33
C ARG A 74 10.87 19.74 10.52
N ILE A 75 11.51 18.59 10.37
CA ILE A 75 10.93 17.41 9.75
C ILE A 75 10.80 16.31 10.81
N LEU A 76 9.64 15.67 10.87
CA LEU A 76 9.40 14.42 11.58
C LEU A 76 9.20 13.33 10.54
N VAL A 77 9.95 12.24 10.66
CA VAL A 77 9.83 11.07 9.78
C VAL A 77 9.35 9.90 10.61
N THR A 78 8.31 9.19 10.15
CA THR A 78 7.91 7.91 10.71
C THR A 78 8.34 6.80 9.75
N SER A 79 8.89 5.71 10.31
CA SER A 79 9.27 4.54 9.52
C SER A 79 9.47 3.31 10.40
N ARG A 80 9.38 2.12 9.79
CA ARG A 80 9.89 0.87 10.38
C ARG A 80 11.42 0.90 10.50
N PRO A 81 12.01 0.18 11.48
CA PRO A 81 13.45 0.23 11.75
C PRO A 81 14.27 -0.63 10.76
N TYR A 82 14.04 -0.49 9.45
CA TYR A 82 14.81 -1.18 8.42
C TYR A 82 16.25 -0.63 8.36
N SER A 83 17.21 -1.53 8.14
CA SER A 83 18.65 -1.21 8.15
C SER A 83 19.02 -0.09 7.18
N GLU A 84 18.49 -0.16 5.97
CA GLU A 84 18.70 0.76 4.86
C GLU A 84 18.17 2.17 5.14
N ILE A 85 17.15 2.32 5.98
CA ILE A 85 16.63 3.63 6.40
C ILE A 85 17.42 4.13 7.61
N ARG A 86 17.70 3.22 8.55
CA ARG A 86 18.45 3.52 9.77
C ARG A 86 19.85 4.06 9.47
N GLU A 87 20.54 3.53 8.46
CA GLU A 87 21.88 3.97 8.07
C GLU A 87 21.95 5.50 7.81
N TYR A 88 20.95 6.06 7.14
CA TYR A 88 20.89 7.50 6.87
C TYR A 88 20.35 8.33 8.04
N LEU A 89 19.45 7.75 8.85
CA LEU A 89 18.71 8.50 9.87
C LEU A 89 19.25 8.37 11.30
N GLU A 90 20.19 7.45 11.55
CA GLU A 90 20.73 7.18 12.89
C GLU A 90 21.44 8.39 13.52
N GLY A 91 21.99 9.29 12.69
CA GLY A 91 22.60 10.55 13.13
C GLY A 91 21.60 11.59 13.68
N PHE A 92 20.30 11.39 13.47
CA PHE A 92 19.25 12.30 13.93
C PHE A 92 18.57 11.79 15.22
N PRO A 93 17.94 12.69 16.01
CA PRO A 93 17.13 12.29 17.16
C PRO A 93 16.00 11.35 16.72
N ASN A 94 16.05 10.10 17.18
CA ASN A 94 15.05 9.09 16.90
C ASN A 94 14.49 8.50 18.21
N LYS A 95 13.24 8.02 18.14
CA LYS A 95 12.59 7.30 19.24
C LYS A 95 11.85 6.12 18.67
N ASP A 96 12.06 4.96 19.28
CA ASP A 96 11.27 3.77 18.99
C ASP A 96 9.88 3.89 19.66
N LEU A 97 8.83 3.98 18.85
CA LEU A 97 7.45 3.99 19.35
C LEU A 97 7.09 2.68 20.08
N ALA A 98 7.75 1.56 19.73
CA ALA A 98 7.61 0.29 20.40
C ALA A 98 8.40 0.21 21.74
N SER A 99 9.09 1.27 22.15
CA SER A 99 9.74 1.33 23.46
C SER A 99 8.91 2.04 24.54
N PHE A 100 7.84 2.76 24.16
CA PHE A 100 7.01 3.48 25.12
C PHE A 100 6.25 2.53 26.05
N SER A 101 6.30 2.84 27.35
CA SER A 101 5.63 2.11 28.43
C SER A 101 4.11 2.24 28.37
N GLU A 102 3.63 3.37 27.87
CA GLU A 102 2.22 3.77 27.81
C GLU A 102 1.45 3.03 26.71
N ARG A 103 2.15 2.35 25.80
CA ARG A 103 1.53 1.64 24.67
C ARG A 103 0.44 0.68 25.08
N GLN A 104 0.66 -0.10 26.15
CA GLN A 104 -0.35 -1.03 26.63
C GLN A 104 -1.58 -0.26 27.16
N GLN A 105 -1.36 0.86 27.85
CA GLN A 105 -2.44 1.72 28.34
C GLN A 105 -3.23 2.35 27.19
N ASP A 106 -2.56 2.79 26.12
CA ASP A 106 -3.23 3.37 24.94
C ASP A 106 -4.05 2.34 24.19
N ILE A 107 -3.54 1.10 24.06
CA ILE A 107 -4.28 -0.01 23.47
C ILE A 107 -5.49 -0.36 24.33
N ASP A 108 -5.33 -0.36 25.65
CA ASP A 108 -6.41 -0.65 26.58
C ASP A 108 -7.53 0.41 26.50
N LEU A 109 -7.16 1.69 26.34
CA LEU A 109 -8.09 2.78 26.09
C LEU A 109 -8.81 2.62 24.75
N PHE A 110 -8.06 2.29 23.69
CA PHE A 110 -8.61 2.04 22.36
C PHE A 110 -9.60 0.87 22.38
N ILE A 111 -9.25 -0.26 23.01
CA ILE A 111 -10.15 -1.41 23.18
C ILE A 111 -11.39 -0.98 23.94
N LYS A 112 -11.24 -0.27 25.05
CA LYS A 112 -12.38 0.17 25.87
C LYS A 112 -13.37 1.02 25.07
N GLU A 113 -12.87 1.97 24.28
CA GLU A 113 -13.70 2.82 23.42
C GLU A 113 -14.41 2.01 22.33
N LYS A 114 -13.66 1.18 21.60
CA LYS A 114 -14.22 0.36 20.52
C LYS A 114 -15.24 -0.66 21.01
N VAL A 115 -15.01 -1.27 22.17
CA VAL A 115 -15.94 -2.22 22.77
C VAL A 115 -17.19 -1.51 23.29
N ALA A 116 -17.07 -0.28 23.79
CA ALA A 116 -18.25 0.51 24.16
C ALA A 116 -19.15 0.81 22.96
N ASP A 117 -18.56 1.23 21.84
CA ASP A 117 -19.27 1.47 20.58
C ASP A 117 -19.90 0.17 20.03
N LEU A 118 -19.16 -0.93 20.00
CA LEU A 118 -19.71 -2.24 19.60
C LEU A 118 -20.87 -2.68 20.51
N ALA A 119 -20.71 -2.51 21.83
CA ALA A 119 -21.74 -2.85 22.81
C ALA A 119 -23.01 -2.03 22.62
N GLN A 120 -22.89 -0.74 22.28
CA GLN A 120 -24.04 0.11 21.96
C GLN A 120 -24.75 -0.35 20.69
N ARG A 121 -23.99 -0.61 19.61
CA ARG A 121 -24.54 -1.04 18.32
C ARG A 121 -25.20 -2.43 18.39
N LYS A 122 -24.67 -3.33 19.22
CA LYS A 122 -25.12 -4.73 19.35
C LYS A 122 -25.92 -5.03 20.61
N LYS A 123 -26.19 -4.03 21.44
CA LYS A 123 -26.88 -4.14 22.73
C LYS A 123 -26.25 -5.22 23.63
N TYR A 124 -24.93 -5.22 23.74
CA TYR A 124 -24.23 -6.15 24.63
C TYR A 124 -24.52 -5.82 26.09
N THR A 125 -24.67 -6.86 26.92
CA THR A 125 -24.73 -6.70 28.38
C THR A 125 -23.33 -6.36 28.93
N ASP A 126 -23.26 -5.81 30.14
CA ASP A 126 -21.97 -5.51 30.79
C ASP A 126 -21.07 -6.75 30.92
N LYS A 127 -21.69 -7.93 31.12
CA LYS A 127 -20.97 -9.21 31.12
C LYS A 127 -20.26 -9.47 29.79
N VAL A 128 -20.99 -9.35 28.67
CA VAL A 128 -20.41 -9.58 27.33
C VAL A 128 -19.37 -8.50 27.01
N LYS A 129 -19.63 -7.24 27.38
CA LYS A 129 -18.69 -6.13 27.21
C LYS A 129 -17.35 -6.39 27.93
N GLY A 130 -17.40 -6.88 29.17
CA GLY A 130 -16.21 -7.28 29.93
C GLY A 130 -15.45 -8.41 29.24
N GLN A 131 -16.13 -9.51 28.92
CA GLN A 131 -15.52 -10.66 28.24
C GLN A 131 -14.85 -10.29 26.92
N VAL A 132 -15.51 -9.47 26.10
CA VAL A 132 -14.95 -8.98 24.83
C VAL A 132 -13.69 -8.15 25.07
N SER A 133 -13.72 -7.23 26.03
CA SER A 133 -12.54 -6.39 26.36
C SER A 133 -11.36 -7.23 26.82
N ASP A 134 -11.59 -8.24 27.66
CA ASP A 134 -10.53 -9.10 28.19
C ASP A 134 -9.90 -9.95 27.10
N ILE A 135 -10.72 -10.52 26.20
CA ILE A 135 -10.21 -11.30 25.06
C ILE A 135 -9.41 -10.41 24.12
N LEU A 136 -9.90 -9.21 23.78
CA LEU A 136 -9.18 -8.30 22.91
C LEU A 136 -7.83 -7.89 23.52
N ARG A 137 -7.80 -7.64 24.83
CA ARG A 137 -6.57 -7.26 25.55
C ARG A 137 -5.53 -8.39 25.55
N ASP A 138 -5.95 -9.61 25.85
CA ASP A 138 -5.07 -10.80 25.86
C ASP A 138 -4.49 -11.10 24.46
N LYS A 139 -5.28 -10.87 23.41
CA LYS A 139 -4.91 -11.26 22.05
C LYS A 139 -4.22 -10.17 21.23
N ALA A 140 -4.46 -8.89 21.52
CA ALA A 140 -3.90 -7.78 20.74
C ALA A 140 -2.36 -7.74 20.73
N LYS A 141 -1.69 -8.35 21.72
CA LYS A 141 -0.22 -8.44 21.83
C LYS A 141 0.48 -7.11 21.51
N GLY A 142 -0.05 -5.99 21.99
CA GLY A 142 0.56 -4.67 21.78
C GLY A 142 0.31 -4.03 20.41
N THR A 143 -0.65 -4.52 19.60
CA THR A 143 -0.90 -4.03 18.25
C THR A 143 -2.33 -3.52 18.04
N PHE A 144 -2.48 -2.23 17.71
CA PHE A 144 -3.79 -1.62 17.39
C PHE A 144 -4.46 -2.27 16.16
N LEU A 145 -3.66 -2.61 15.15
CA LEU A 145 -4.13 -3.20 13.88
C LEU A 145 -4.90 -4.50 14.11
N TRP A 146 -4.44 -5.37 15.01
CA TRP A 146 -5.12 -6.65 15.32
C TRP A 146 -6.54 -6.40 15.87
N VAL A 147 -6.67 -5.44 16.79
CA VAL A 147 -7.97 -5.04 17.37
C VAL A 147 -8.87 -4.42 16.29
N GLY A 148 -8.32 -3.53 15.48
CA GLY A 148 -9.03 -2.88 14.37
C GLY A 148 -9.55 -3.88 13.35
N LEU A 149 -8.70 -4.80 12.88
CA LEU A 149 -9.04 -5.82 11.90
C LEU A 149 -10.19 -6.70 12.39
N LEU A 150 -10.15 -7.12 13.64
CA LEU A 150 -11.16 -8.00 14.22
C LEU A 150 -12.52 -7.31 14.38
N LEU A 151 -12.53 -6.05 14.82
CA LEU A 151 -13.75 -5.26 14.94
C LEU A 151 -14.34 -4.84 13.60
N ALA A 152 -13.47 -4.63 12.61
CA ALA A 152 -13.86 -4.30 11.26
C ALA A 152 -14.40 -5.52 10.52
N CYS A 153 -13.87 -6.73 10.80
CA CYS A 153 -14.34 -7.97 10.21
C CYS A 153 -15.83 -8.09 10.52
N GLU A 154 -16.63 -8.29 9.48
CA GLU A 154 -18.07 -8.45 9.63
C GLU A 154 -18.44 -9.63 10.53
N GLU A 155 -17.48 -10.47 10.90
CA GLU A 155 -17.60 -11.48 11.96
C GLU A 155 -18.06 -10.92 13.30
N LEU A 156 -17.94 -9.64 13.60
CA LEU A 156 -18.58 -9.03 14.78
C LEU A 156 -19.78 -8.12 14.43
N LYS A 157 -19.82 -7.61 13.19
CA LYS A 157 -20.94 -6.78 12.70
C LYS A 157 -22.15 -7.61 12.26
N GLY A 158 -22.01 -8.89 11.91
CA GLY A 158 -23.11 -9.81 11.56
C GLY A 158 -23.45 -10.81 12.67
N THR A 159 -22.57 -10.97 13.65
CA THR A 159 -22.71 -12.01 14.68
C THR A 159 -23.57 -11.55 15.85
N ALA A 160 -24.54 -12.38 16.22
CA ALA A 160 -25.35 -12.19 17.41
C ALA A 160 -24.47 -12.10 18.66
N SER A 161 -24.89 -11.29 19.64
CA SER A 161 -24.16 -11.07 20.89
C SER A 161 -23.75 -12.36 21.62
N GLN A 162 -24.58 -13.40 21.53
CA GLN A 162 -24.31 -14.72 22.09
C GLN A 162 -23.05 -15.39 21.50
N ARG A 163 -22.77 -15.18 20.22
CA ARG A 163 -21.67 -15.82 19.50
C ARG A 163 -20.40 -14.96 19.48
N ALA A 164 -20.50 -13.66 19.75
CA ALA A 164 -19.37 -12.74 19.70
C ALA A 164 -18.18 -13.19 20.55
N VAL A 165 -18.42 -13.64 21.79
CA VAL A 165 -17.37 -14.14 22.69
C VAL A 165 -16.70 -15.40 22.12
N GLN A 166 -17.48 -16.34 21.59
CA GLN A 166 -16.96 -17.58 21.00
C GLN A 166 -16.15 -17.31 19.73
N THR A 167 -16.65 -16.42 18.87
CA THR A 167 -15.95 -15.96 17.67
C THR A 167 -14.60 -15.37 18.05
N LEU A 168 -14.56 -14.42 18.99
CA LEU A 168 -13.32 -13.81 19.49
C LEU A 168 -12.35 -14.85 20.08
N GLN A 169 -12.86 -15.83 20.82
CA GLN A 169 -12.04 -16.92 21.37
C GLN A 169 -11.42 -17.79 20.27
N SER A 170 -12.11 -17.98 19.15
CA SER A 170 -11.59 -18.74 17.99
C SER A 170 -10.57 -17.99 17.14
N MET A 171 -10.39 -16.68 17.36
CA MET A 171 -9.44 -15.88 16.57
C MET A 171 -8.00 -16.09 17.03
N PRO A 172 -7.03 -16.21 16.12
CA PRO A 172 -5.64 -16.40 16.51
C PRO A 172 -5.06 -15.12 17.12
N LYS A 173 -4.02 -15.26 17.95
CA LYS A 173 -3.35 -14.12 18.62
C LYS A 173 -2.35 -13.43 17.68
N GLU A 174 -1.76 -14.19 16.77
CA GLU A 174 -0.77 -13.72 15.81
C GLU A 174 -1.45 -13.06 14.61
N LEU A 175 -0.89 -11.94 14.15
CA LEU A 175 -1.42 -11.20 12.99
C LEU A 175 -1.33 -12.03 11.70
N ASP A 176 -0.22 -12.75 11.48
CA ASP A 176 -0.06 -13.66 10.33
C ASP A 176 -1.15 -14.74 10.31
N SER A 177 -1.42 -15.36 11.47
CA SER A 177 -2.47 -16.36 11.58
C SER A 177 -3.87 -15.75 11.40
N LEU A 178 -4.06 -14.49 11.77
CA LEU A 178 -5.31 -13.77 11.54
C LEU A 178 -5.52 -13.52 10.04
N TYR A 179 -4.49 -13.05 9.32
CA TYR A 179 -4.53 -12.95 7.86
C TYR A 179 -4.77 -14.30 7.21
N LYS A 180 -4.10 -15.36 7.67
CA LYS A 180 -4.33 -16.73 7.21
C LYS A 180 -5.79 -17.12 7.34
N LYS A 181 -6.38 -16.95 8.52
CA LYS A 181 -7.77 -17.30 8.76
C LYS A 181 -8.72 -16.51 7.86
N LEU A 182 -8.46 -15.22 7.66
CA LEU A 182 -9.26 -14.40 6.75
C LEU A 182 -9.18 -14.93 5.33
N LEU A 183 -7.98 -15.21 4.84
CA LEU A 183 -7.73 -15.70 3.50
C LEU A 183 -8.28 -17.12 3.28
N ASP A 184 -8.03 -18.04 4.21
CA ASP A 184 -8.58 -19.40 4.21
C ASP A 184 -10.11 -19.35 4.14
N THR A 185 -10.75 -18.35 4.78
CA THR A 185 -12.21 -18.21 4.70
C THR A 185 -12.67 -17.83 3.29
N VAL A 186 -11.87 -17.06 2.55
CA VAL A 186 -12.14 -16.72 1.14
C VAL A 186 -11.90 -17.93 0.25
N LEU A 187 -10.76 -18.59 0.42
CA LEU A 187 -10.32 -19.76 -0.37
C LEU A 187 -11.08 -21.06 -0.06
N ASN A 188 -12.06 -21.04 0.83
CA ASN A 188 -12.95 -22.17 1.07
C ASN A 188 -14.37 -21.90 0.57
N GLN A 189 -14.59 -20.78 -0.14
CA GLN A 189 -15.88 -20.48 -0.77
C GLN A 189 -15.90 -21.07 -2.19
N ASP A 190 -16.79 -22.03 -2.42
CA ASP A 190 -16.89 -22.75 -3.71
C ASP A 190 -17.19 -21.84 -4.91
N GLU A 191 -17.77 -20.67 -4.68
CA GLU A 191 -18.17 -19.71 -5.72
C GLU A 191 -17.03 -18.77 -6.17
N VAL A 192 -15.88 -18.76 -5.47
CA VAL A 192 -14.80 -17.81 -5.72
C VAL A 192 -13.62 -18.50 -6.43
N SER A 193 -13.19 -17.94 -7.55
CA SER A 193 -11.98 -18.40 -8.25
C SER A 193 -10.72 -18.09 -7.43
N HIS A 194 -10.06 -19.14 -6.92
CA HIS A 194 -8.82 -18.98 -6.15
C HIS A 194 -7.71 -18.28 -6.94
N ASP A 195 -7.68 -18.54 -8.25
CA ASP A 195 -6.74 -17.97 -9.18
C ASP A 195 -6.97 -16.46 -9.36
N ASP A 196 -8.23 -16.02 -9.37
CA ASP A 196 -8.55 -14.59 -9.43
C ASP A 196 -8.16 -13.87 -8.15
N ILE A 197 -8.41 -14.48 -6.98
CA ILE A 197 -7.97 -13.95 -5.68
C ILE A 197 -6.44 -13.86 -5.62
N ARG A 198 -5.74 -14.90 -6.11
CA ARG A 198 -4.28 -14.91 -6.23
C ARG A 198 -3.80 -13.75 -7.10
N ARG A 199 -4.39 -13.56 -8.29
CA ARG A 199 -4.04 -12.46 -9.21
C ARG A 199 -4.29 -11.10 -8.59
N ILE A 200 -5.46 -10.89 -7.98
CA ILE A 200 -5.83 -9.62 -7.33
C ILE A 200 -4.81 -9.27 -6.25
N LEU A 201 -4.59 -10.17 -5.30
CA LEU A 201 -3.69 -9.92 -4.17
C LEU A 201 -2.25 -9.67 -4.64
N SER A 202 -1.75 -10.49 -5.57
CA SER A 202 -0.40 -10.32 -6.11
C SER A 202 -0.25 -8.98 -6.83
N CYS A 203 -1.23 -8.64 -7.68
CA CYS A 203 -1.25 -7.38 -8.42
C CYS A 203 -1.25 -6.17 -7.48
N VAL A 204 -2.22 -6.11 -6.55
CA VAL A 204 -2.36 -4.99 -5.60
C VAL A 204 -1.11 -4.87 -4.70
N ALA A 205 -0.45 -5.98 -4.36
CA ALA A 205 0.74 -5.98 -3.52
C ALA A 205 2.01 -5.43 -4.20
N VAL A 206 2.09 -5.45 -5.54
CA VAL A 206 3.28 -4.97 -6.28
C VAL A 206 3.04 -3.74 -7.16
N CYS A 207 1.80 -3.28 -7.29
CA CYS A 207 1.50 -2.09 -8.07
C CYS A 207 2.20 -0.84 -7.51
N SER A 208 2.84 -0.06 -8.37
CA SER A 208 3.55 1.17 -8.03
C SER A 208 2.62 2.29 -7.57
N ARG A 209 1.33 2.21 -7.93
CA ARG A 209 0.27 3.07 -7.41
C ARG A 209 -1.02 2.29 -7.25
N PRO A 210 -1.95 2.77 -6.40
CA PRO A 210 -3.28 2.20 -6.31
C PRO A 210 -3.99 2.23 -7.67
N LEU A 211 -4.60 1.11 -8.03
CA LEU A 211 -5.38 0.96 -9.27
C LEU A 211 -6.86 1.27 -9.02
N THR A 212 -7.57 1.77 -10.02
CA THR A 212 -9.04 1.74 -9.98
C THR A 212 -9.55 0.30 -10.08
N VAL A 213 -10.83 0.08 -9.77
CA VAL A 213 -11.43 -1.25 -9.92
C VAL A 213 -11.35 -1.75 -11.37
N LEU A 214 -11.61 -0.87 -12.33
CA LEU A 214 -11.52 -1.22 -13.76
C LEU A 214 -10.07 -1.49 -14.18
N GLU A 215 -9.12 -0.67 -13.73
CA GLU A 215 -7.68 -0.91 -13.98
C GLU A 215 -7.23 -2.26 -13.43
N LEU A 216 -7.70 -2.63 -12.23
CA LEU A 216 -7.39 -3.92 -11.63
C LEU A 216 -7.99 -5.09 -12.41
N SER A 217 -9.26 -4.97 -12.82
CA SER A 217 -9.92 -5.97 -13.68
C SER A 217 -9.12 -6.22 -14.95
N GLU A 218 -8.67 -5.15 -15.60
CA GLU A 218 -7.86 -5.21 -16.81
C GLU A 218 -6.44 -5.76 -16.55
N ALA A 219 -5.80 -5.36 -15.45
CA ALA A 219 -4.48 -5.85 -15.07
C ALA A 219 -4.49 -7.36 -14.77
N CYS A 220 -5.51 -7.83 -14.06
CA CYS A 220 -5.66 -9.22 -13.66
C CYS A 220 -6.40 -10.09 -14.70
N ARG A 221 -6.85 -9.51 -15.83
CA ARG A 221 -7.66 -10.17 -16.86
C ARG A 221 -8.93 -10.83 -16.30
N LEU A 222 -9.61 -10.14 -15.40
CA LEU A 222 -10.86 -10.60 -14.80
C LEU A 222 -12.04 -10.29 -15.73
N HIS A 223 -13.01 -11.21 -15.81
CA HIS A 223 -14.28 -11.03 -16.53
C HIS A 223 -14.13 -10.50 -17.96
N GLN A 224 -13.14 -11.00 -18.72
CA GLN A 224 -12.83 -10.52 -20.07
C GLN A 224 -13.90 -10.88 -21.12
N ASP A 225 -14.76 -11.83 -20.79
CA ASP A 225 -15.94 -12.23 -21.53
C ASP A 225 -17.08 -11.19 -21.45
N GLU A 226 -17.05 -10.30 -20.46
CA GLU A 226 -18.05 -9.26 -20.29
C GLU A 226 -17.67 -7.99 -21.07
N GLU A 227 -18.45 -7.65 -22.10
CA GLU A 227 -18.18 -6.47 -22.93
C GLU A 227 -18.39 -5.13 -22.18
N GLY A 228 -19.31 -5.12 -21.21
CA GLY A 228 -19.69 -3.92 -20.45
C GLY A 228 -18.74 -3.58 -19.29
N ALA A 229 -18.09 -2.42 -19.35
CA ALA A 229 -17.18 -1.95 -18.29
C ALA A 229 -17.86 -1.85 -16.91
N GLU A 230 -19.13 -1.45 -16.87
CA GLU A 230 -19.91 -1.35 -15.62
C GLU A 230 -20.10 -2.72 -14.96
N THR A 231 -20.46 -3.74 -15.74
CA THR A 231 -20.62 -5.12 -15.27
C THR A 231 -19.28 -5.68 -14.77
N ARG A 232 -18.19 -5.48 -15.52
CA ARG A 232 -16.84 -5.90 -15.09
C ARG A 232 -16.43 -5.27 -13.77
N VAL A 233 -16.69 -3.98 -13.59
CA VAL A 233 -16.43 -3.28 -12.33
C VAL A 233 -17.25 -3.89 -11.20
N GLN A 234 -18.53 -4.17 -11.42
CA GLN A 234 -19.39 -4.74 -10.39
C GLN A 234 -18.93 -6.13 -9.95
N PHE A 235 -18.65 -7.05 -10.88
CA PHE A 235 -18.14 -8.38 -10.53
C PHE A 235 -16.76 -8.32 -9.87
N THR A 236 -15.89 -7.42 -10.33
CA THR A 236 -14.58 -7.21 -9.68
C THR A 236 -14.74 -6.68 -8.25
N ARG A 237 -15.73 -5.81 -7.98
CA ARG A 237 -16.04 -5.37 -6.61
C ARG A 237 -16.50 -6.52 -5.73
N GLU A 238 -17.25 -7.48 -6.27
CA GLU A 238 -17.69 -8.68 -5.55
C GLU A 238 -16.50 -9.59 -5.20
N HIS A 239 -15.56 -9.79 -6.12
CA HIS A 239 -14.28 -10.47 -5.82
C HIS A 239 -13.44 -9.73 -4.78
N ILE A 240 -13.37 -8.39 -4.84
CA ILE A 240 -12.66 -7.62 -3.82
C ILE A 240 -13.37 -7.72 -2.46
N ALA A 241 -14.70 -7.69 -2.44
CA ALA A 241 -15.48 -7.85 -1.22
C ALA A 241 -15.29 -9.26 -0.62
N SER A 242 -15.11 -10.29 -1.44
CA SER A 242 -14.80 -11.64 -0.96
C SER A 242 -13.42 -11.72 -0.30
N CYS A 243 -12.43 -10.92 -0.75
CA CYS A 243 -11.14 -10.72 -0.06
C CYS A 243 -11.26 -10.07 1.34
N ARG A 244 -12.47 -9.72 1.79
CA ARG A 244 -12.78 -9.12 3.09
C ARG A 244 -11.93 -7.87 3.37
N LEU A 245 -11.14 -7.89 4.45
CA LEU A 245 -10.31 -6.78 4.89
C LEU A 245 -8.86 -6.90 4.42
N ILE A 246 -8.55 -7.83 3.52
CA ILE A 246 -7.19 -7.95 2.98
C ILE A 246 -6.99 -6.88 1.90
N VAL A 247 -8.02 -6.69 1.08
CA VAL A 247 -8.08 -5.68 0.02
C VAL A 247 -9.29 -4.79 0.29
N ILE A 248 -9.11 -3.47 0.18
CA ILE A 248 -10.16 -2.49 0.39
C ILE A 248 -10.27 -1.56 -0.83
N ILE A 249 -11.45 -0.94 -0.97
CA ILE A 249 -11.68 0.12 -1.95
C ILE A 249 -11.85 1.43 -1.18
N GLN A 250 -11.01 2.40 -1.46
CA GLN A 250 -11.08 3.75 -0.91
C GLN A 250 -10.98 4.76 -2.05
N ASP A 251 -11.94 5.68 -2.16
CA ASP A 251 -11.98 6.71 -3.21
C ASP A 251 -11.83 6.11 -4.63
N ASP A 252 -12.51 4.99 -4.89
CA ASP A 252 -12.44 4.18 -6.11
C ASP A 252 -11.06 3.58 -6.44
N LYS A 253 -10.14 3.56 -5.47
CA LYS A 253 -8.83 2.91 -5.57
C LYS A 253 -8.76 1.64 -4.72
N VAL A 254 -8.18 0.61 -5.31
CA VAL A 254 -7.97 -0.69 -4.67
C VAL A 254 -6.61 -0.71 -3.98
N LEU A 255 -6.63 -1.05 -2.69
CA LEU A 255 -5.49 -0.98 -1.79
C LEU A 255 -5.44 -2.24 -0.93
N LEU A 256 -4.25 -2.61 -0.46
CA LEU A 256 -4.16 -3.48 0.71
C LEU A 256 -4.60 -2.69 1.94
N LEU A 257 -5.26 -3.35 2.90
CA LEU A 257 -5.67 -2.67 4.14
C LEU A 257 -4.47 -2.06 4.88
N HIS A 258 -3.34 -2.74 4.87
CA HIS A 258 -2.12 -2.30 5.54
C HIS A 258 -0.89 -2.96 4.91
N GLN A 259 0.26 -2.30 4.96
CA GLN A 259 1.51 -2.81 4.39
C GLN A 259 1.92 -4.20 4.96
N SER A 260 1.57 -4.51 6.20
CA SER A 260 1.82 -5.86 6.77
C SER A 260 1.09 -6.99 6.04
N VAL A 261 0.03 -6.69 5.27
CA VAL A 261 -0.61 -7.66 4.39
C VAL A 261 0.33 -8.04 3.25
N LYS A 262 1.03 -7.07 2.65
CA LYS A 262 2.03 -7.32 1.61
C LYS A 262 3.12 -8.27 2.14
N ASP A 263 3.66 -7.94 3.31
CA ASP A 263 4.68 -8.76 3.98
C ASP A 263 4.19 -10.19 4.22
N TYR A 264 2.93 -10.33 4.65
CA TYR A 264 2.31 -11.63 4.89
C TYR A 264 2.15 -12.44 3.60
N VAL A 265 1.65 -11.81 2.51
CA VAL A 265 1.46 -12.46 1.21
C VAL A 265 2.78 -13.05 0.69
N PHE A 266 3.86 -12.27 0.70
CA PHE A 266 5.14 -12.73 0.14
C PHE A 266 5.98 -13.61 1.07
N ARG A 267 5.84 -13.46 2.41
CA ARG A 267 6.61 -14.27 3.37
C ARG A 267 5.93 -15.58 3.74
N ALA A 268 4.63 -15.55 4.01
CA ALA A 268 3.93 -16.65 4.67
C ALA A 268 3.14 -17.54 3.69
N LEU A 269 2.93 -17.09 2.46
CA LEU A 269 2.16 -17.80 1.45
C LEU A 269 2.98 -18.13 0.19
N ALA A 270 4.30 -18.24 0.31
CA ALA A 270 5.20 -18.54 -0.81
C ALA A 270 4.82 -19.82 -1.58
N ASP A 271 4.16 -20.79 -0.95
CA ASP A 271 3.69 -22.01 -1.61
C ASP A 271 2.40 -21.82 -2.42
N TYR A 272 1.66 -20.74 -2.18
CA TYR A 272 0.33 -20.50 -2.75
C TYR A 272 0.24 -19.23 -3.61
N PHE A 273 1.10 -18.25 -3.36
CA PHE A 273 1.18 -16.98 -4.08
C PHE A 273 2.50 -16.90 -4.84
N PRO A 274 2.53 -16.17 -5.97
CA PRO A 274 3.79 -15.88 -6.62
C PRO A 274 4.69 -15.12 -5.65
N ASP A 275 6.00 -15.36 -5.72
CA ASP A 275 6.94 -14.49 -5.01
C ASP A 275 6.88 -13.06 -5.58
N GLU A 276 7.47 -12.09 -4.87
CA GLU A 276 7.39 -10.68 -5.27
C GLU A 276 7.95 -10.45 -6.70
N ARG A 277 8.96 -11.21 -7.12
CA ARG A 277 9.56 -11.08 -8.46
C ARG A 277 8.65 -11.67 -9.52
N GLU A 278 8.02 -12.82 -9.26
CA GLU A 278 7.05 -13.44 -10.15
C GLU A 278 5.80 -12.55 -10.28
N ALA A 279 5.34 -11.93 -9.19
CA ALA A 279 4.24 -10.97 -9.22
C ALA A 279 4.59 -9.74 -10.10
N HIS A 280 5.79 -9.18 -9.95
CA HIS A 280 6.29 -8.15 -10.85
C HIS A 280 6.40 -8.64 -12.30
N ALA A 281 6.86 -9.87 -12.54
CA ALA A 281 6.99 -10.43 -13.89
C ALA A 281 5.63 -10.53 -14.58
N ASN A 282 4.62 -11.03 -13.88
CA ASN A 282 3.25 -11.09 -14.37
C ASN A 282 2.72 -9.69 -14.77
N LEU A 283 3.01 -8.66 -13.97
CA LEU A 283 2.64 -7.28 -14.32
C LEU A 283 3.40 -6.75 -15.54
N VAL A 284 4.72 -6.98 -15.64
CA VAL A 284 5.47 -6.54 -16.83
C VAL A 284 4.92 -7.21 -18.08
N TYR A 285 4.68 -8.51 -18.04
CA TYR A 285 4.11 -9.26 -19.15
C TYR A 285 2.74 -8.70 -19.55
N ARG A 286 1.86 -8.39 -18.59
CA ARG A 286 0.60 -7.75 -18.89
C ARG A 286 0.77 -6.36 -19.51
N CYS A 287 1.67 -5.53 -18.97
CA CYS A 287 1.92 -4.20 -19.48
C CYS A 287 2.44 -4.26 -20.91
N VAL A 288 3.42 -5.10 -21.19
CA VAL A 288 4.01 -5.24 -22.53
C VAL A 288 3.00 -5.82 -23.51
N ASP A 289 2.17 -6.79 -23.12
CA ASP A 289 1.11 -7.33 -23.99
C ASP A 289 0.16 -6.20 -24.45
N LEU A 290 -0.23 -5.29 -23.56
CA LEU A 290 -1.05 -4.12 -23.91
C LEU A 290 -0.32 -3.13 -24.83
N LEU A 291 0.98 -2.95 -24.64
CA LEU A 291 1.80 -2.09 -25.50
C LEU A 291 2.05 -2.71 -26.88
N THR A 292 1.92 -4.03 -27.03
CA THR A 292 2.11 -4.71 -28.32
C THR A 292 0.81 -4.93 -29.10
N ASP A 293 -0.34 -4.72 -28.47
CA ASP A 293 -1.67 -4.93 -29.08
C ASP A 293 -2.31 -3.59 -29.48
N PRO A 294 -2.43 -3.28 -30.79
CA PRO A 294 -2.96 -2.01 -31.26
C PRO A 294 -4.46 -1.81 -30.97
N ASP A 295 -5.22 -2.89 -30.70
CA ASP A 295 -6.65 -2.82 -30.43
C ASP A 295 -6.96 -2.42 -28.97
N GLN A 296 -5.95 -2.32 -28.10
CA GLN A 296 -6.09 -2.05 -26.66
C GLN A 296 -6.06 -0.56 -26.29
N SER A 297 -6.16 0.35 -27.26
CA SER A 297 -6.12 1.80 -27.03
C SER A 297 -7.17 2.34 -26.02
N ARG A 298 -8.26 1.60 -25.80
CA ARG A 298 -9.33 1.94 -24.84
C ARG A 298 -9.17 1.26 -23.47
N ASN A 299 -8.08 0.53 -23.25
CA ASN A 299 -7.87 -0.19 -22.00
C ASN A 299 -7.56 0.80 -20.86
N SER A 300 -8.34 0.73 -19.77
CA SER A 300 -8.18 1.65 -18.64
C SER A 300 -6.82 1.54 -17.94
N PHE A 301 -6.17 0.38 -18.02
CA PHE A 301 -4.86 0.11 -17.43
C PHE A 301 -3.70 0.60 -18.29
N LEU A 302 -3.95 1.09 -19.50
CA LEU A 302 -2.92 1.43 -20.46
C LEU A 302 -1.98 2.55 -19.99
N ASP A 303 -2.50 3.63 -19.39
CA ASP A 303 -1.66 4.71 -18.86
C ASP A 303 -0.73 4.20 -17.75
N TYR A 304 -1.23 3.31 -16.89
CA TYR A 304 -0.39 2.65 -15.89
C TYR A 304 0.70 1.82 -16.56
N ALA A 305 0.32 0.99 -17.54
CA ALA A 305 1.25 0.11 -18.24
C ALA A 305 2.39 0.89 -18.89
N ILE A 306 2.09 1.98 -19.60
CA ILE A 306 3.08 2.86 -20.24
C ILE A 306 4.09 3.40 -19.23
N ARG A 307 3.61 3.89 -18.08
CA ARG A 307 4.45 4.58 -17.10
C ARG A 307 5.25 3.64 -16.20
N ASN A 308 4.73 2.44 -15.92
CA ASN A 308 5.25 1.59 -14.83
C ASN A 308 5.88 0.27 -15.31
N TRP A 309 5.72 -0.12 -16.58
CA TRP A 309 6.37 -1.33 -17.08
C TRP A 309 7.90 -1.35 -16.88
N PRO A 310 8.67 -0.23 -17.03
CA PRO A 310 10.11 -0.27 -16.83
C PRO A 310 10.49 -0.50 -15.37
N HIS A 311 9.73 0.09 -14.44
CA HIS A 311 9.92 -0.11 -13.01
C HIS A 311 9.70 -1.58 -12.64
N HIS A 312 8.60 -2.18 -13.09
CA HIS A 312 8.37 -3.59 -12.83
C HIS A 312 9.45 -4.47 -13.50
N ALA A 313 9.92 -4.14 -14.70
CA ALA A 313 10.99 -4.89 -15.37
C ALA A 313 12.31 -4.84 -14.57
N LEU A 314 12.63 -3.68 -13.98
CA LEU A 314 13.77 -3.53 -13.09
C LEU A 314 13.67 -4.43 -11.85
N MET A 315 12.48 -4.56 -11.28
CA MET A 315 12.22 -5.40 -10.09
C MET A 315 12.34 -6.91 -10.39
N VAL A 316 12.08 -7.33 -11.63
CA VAL A 316 12.21 -8.73 -12.08
C VAL A 316 13.68 -9.14 -12.26
N GLN A 317 14.60 -8.20 -12.52
CA GLN A 317 16.02 -8.48 -12.75
C GLN A 317 16.24 -9.53 -13.87
N SER A 318 17.05 -10.57 -13.63
CA SER A 318 17.46 -11.55 -14.65
C SER A 318 16.39 -12.57 -15.04
N THR A 319 15.20 -12.54 -14.43
CA THR A 319 14.11 -13.49 -14.72
C THR A 319 13.11 -12.97 -15.74
N PHE A 320 13.32 -11.76 -16.28
CA PHE A 320 12.44 -11.20 -17.30
C PHE A 320 12.78 -11.79 -18.67
N GLU A 321 11.95 -12.72 -19.14
CA GLU A 321 12.10 -13.31 -20.46
C GLU A 321 11.21 -12.60 -21.48
N VAL A 322 11.86 -11.92 -22.41
CA VAL A 322 11.17 -11.12 -23.42
C VAL A 322 10.34 -12.00 -24.38
N GLY A 323 10.78 -13.23 -24.67
CA GLY A 323 10.02 -14.23 -25.43
C GLY A 323 9.42 -13.70 -26.74
N SER A 324 8.12 -13.90 -26.94
CA SER A 324 7.35 -13.42 -28.10
C SER A 324 7.28 -11.89 -28.22
N ARG A 325 7.67 -11.15 -27.19
CA ARG A 325 7.62 -9.68 -27.13
C ARG A 325 8.91 -9.04 -27.64
N ALA A 326 9.84 -9.81 -28.20
CA ALA A 326 11.17 -9.36 -28.61
C ALA A 326 11.15 -8.17 -29.58
N GLU A 327 10.13 -8.09 -30.43
CA GLU A 327 9.97 -7.00 -31.39
C GLU A 327 9.79 -5.63 -30.73
N PHE A 328 9.11 -5.56 -29.57
CA PHE A 328 8.94 -4.30 -28.82
C PHE A 328 10.28 -3.72 -28.33
N PHE A 329 11.23 -4.59 -27.98
CA PHE A 329 12.51 -4.21 -27.40
C PHE A 329 13.61 -3.95 -28.44
N ARG A 330 13.33 -4.12 -29.74
CA ARG A 330 14.30 -3.81 -30.81
C ARG A 330 14.52 -2.30 -30.94
N ILE A 331 15.73 -1.90 -31.31
CA ILE A 331 16.08 -0.47 -31.45
C ILE A 331 15.24 0.21 -32.54
N ASP A 332 14.81 -0.54 -33.55
CA ASP A 332 14.02 -0.11 -34.71
C ASP A 332 12.55 -0.58 -34.65
N SER A 333 12.00 -0.77 -33.44
CA SER A 333 10.63 -1.24 -33.26
C SER A 333 9.60 -0.23 -33.76
N ALA A 334 8.96 -0.52 -34.90
CA ALA A 334 7.84 0.26 -35.43
C ALA A 334 6.66 0.34 -34.43
N LEU A 335 6.44 -0.73 -33.66
CA LEU A 335 5.48 -0.75 -32.55
C LEU A 335 5.84 0.33 -31.53
N ARG A 336 7.09 0.40 -31.07
CA ARG A 336 7.53 1.41 -30.09
C ARG A 336 7.44 2.84 -30.64
N GLU A 337 7.77 3.04 -31.91
CA GLU A 337 7.67 4.36 -32.55
C GLU A 337 6.21 4.86 -32.62
N GLN A 338 5.24 3.97 -32.79
CA GLN A 338 3.82 4.32 -32.77
C GLN A 338 3.34 4.80 -31.39
N TRP A 339 3.97 4.35 -30.30
CA TRP A 339 3.66 4.77 -28.92
C TRP A 339 4.42 6.02 -28.45
N LEU A 340 5.55 6.35 -29.08
CA LEU A 340 6.37 7.52 -28.72
C LEU A 340 5.84 8.83 -29.30
N GLN A 341 4.90 8.77 -30.25
CA GLN A 341 4.17 9.91 -30.82
C GLN A 341 2.98 10.29 -29.95
#